data_AF-D2UC77-F1
#
_entry.id   AF-D2UC77-F1
#
_cell.length_a   1.000
_cell.length_b   1.000
_cell.length_c   1.000
_cell.angle_alpha   90.00
_cell.angle_beta   90.00
_cell.angle_gamma   90.00
#
_symmetry.space_group_name_H-M   'P 1'
#
loop_
_entity.id
_entity.type
_entity.pdbx_description
1 polymer ?
#
loop_
_entity_poly.entity_id
_entity_poly.type
_entity_poly.pdbx_seq_one_letter_code
_entity_poly.pdbx_strand_id
1 'polypeptide(L)'
;MAVLPTEIRHHAKLDARMVKAVRGIRLLGLTSWPLALQAPFLHSVARGQPQLPQVQYPRLDFTDTRRELAAITQACDPTHPLGVYLQASVQSWDLAAALLESLGTSAVGTYSAQLFGVPEDPMPGQGPTMREAAGHFIHIAKDLDGELLSAEEQVPVSATALQLLLQRDLDAFFGGRVIAVELDPDLPSKAAAGARRIRLRAGATFSDYDRAQLFHHEALVHSLTGLNGRAQVHLRSLALSSPRVTATQEGLATFAEQITGSIDIVRMKRISLRIEAIALARAGADFIEVFRYFDAAGQLPAESFSSAQRVFRGVPTSGGVAFTKDTVYLRGLASVHTFFRQALQHDRLSLCRWLFAGKMTLEDVVGFAPLFESGILLPPRWLPPWMARARGLAGMLAFSLFANRIRMDRLD
;
A
#
# COMPACT_ATOMS: atom_id res chain seq x y z
N MET A 1 15.29 -30.88 18.34
CA MET A 1 14.48 -29.64 18.20
C MET A 1 14.08 -29.20 19.60
N ALA A 2 14.46 -27.99 20.02
CA ALA A 2 14.01 -27.45 21.31
C ALA A 2 12.47 -27.41 21.32
N VAL A 3 11.87 -27.81 22.45
CA VAL A 3 10.41 -27.77 22.63
C VAL A 3 9.99 -26.30 22.64
N LEU A 4 9.16 -25.90 21.67
CA LEU A 4 8.61 -24.54 21.64
C LEU A 4 7.91 -24.20 22.96
N PRO A 5 8.19 -23.02 23.55
CA PRO A 5 7.49 -22.56 24.75
C PRO A 5 5.98 -22.60 24.58
N THR A 6 5.26 -22.94 25.66
CA THR A 6 3.80 -23.12 25.66
C THR A 6 3.07 -21.87 25.14
N GLU A 7 3.51 -20.68 25.56
CA GLU A 7 2.97 -19.39 25.13
C GLU A 7 3.05 -19.19 23.62
N ILE A 8 4.19 -19.54 23.00
CA ILE A 8 4.37 -19.41 21.55
C ILE A 8 3.48 -20.39 20.80
N ARG A 9 3.39 -21.64 21.29
CA ARG A 9 2.53 -22.66 20.70
C ARG A 9 1.06 -22.26 20.78
N HIS A 10 0.63 -21.65 21.88
CA HIS A 10 -0.72 -21.14 22.07
C HIS A 10 -1.06 -20.08 21.02
N HIS A 11 -0.27 -19.01 20.94
CA HIS A 11 -0.51 -17.93 19.99
C HIS A 11 -0.37 -18.36 18.53
N ALA A 12 0.56 -19.28 18.20
CA ALA A 12 0.67 -19.84 16.85
C ALA A 12 -0.59 -20.61 16.40
N LYS A 13 -1.29 -21.28 17.33
CA LYS A 13 -2.58 -21.92 17.03
C LYS A 13 -3.68 -20.89 16.78
N LEU A 14 -3.71 -19.80 17.55
CA LEU A 14 -4.63 -18.69 17.36
C LEU A 14 -4.40 -17.98 16.01
N ASP A 15 -3.13 -17.77 15.65
CA ASP A 15 -2.76 -17.25 14.34
C ASP A 15 -3.30 -18.12 13.20
N ALA A 16 -3.10 -19.44 13.27
CA ALA A 16 -3.58 -20.36 12.25
C ALA A 16 -5.12 -20.33 12.10
N ARG A 17 -5.85 -20.17 13.22
CA ARG A 17 -7.30 -19.97 13.22
C ARG A 17 -7.68 -18.66 12.53
N MET A 18 -7.02 -17.55 12.87
CA MET A 18 -7.24 -16.24 12.25
C MET A 18 -7.02 -16.31 10.73
N VAL A 19 -5.87 -16.85 10.29
CA VAL A 19 -5.53 -17.02 8.87
C VAL A 19 -6.60 -17.82 8.11
N LYS A 20 -7.18 -18.85 8.75
CA LYS A 20 -8.28 -19.62 8.16
C LYS A 20 -9.56 -18.79 8.06
N ALA A 21 -9.94 -18.09 9.13
CA ALA A 21 -11.18 -17.33 9.23
C ALA A 21 -11.26 -16.17 8.20
N VAL A 22 -10.13 -15.48 7.97
CA VAL A 22 -10.10 -14.25 7.16
C VAL A 22 -9.89 -14.50 5.66
N ARG A 23 -9.75 -15.76 5.23
CA ARG A 23 -9.47 -16.13 3.82
C ARG A 23 -10.49 -15.53 2.83
N GLY A 24 -11.74 -15.39 3.24
CA GLY A 24 -12.83 -14.82 2.44
C GLY A 24 -12.82 -13.28 2.35
N ILE A 25 -12.12 -12.60 3.26
CA ILE A 25 -12.10 -11.14 3.35
C ILE A 25 -11.13 -10.58 2.30
N ARG A 26 -11.64 -10.37 1.08
CA ARG A 26 -10.89 -9.81 -0.05
C ARG A 26 -11.26 -8.34 -0.27
N LEU A 27 -10.88 -7.48 0.68
CA LEU A 27 -11.33 -6.08 0.76
C LEU A 27 -11.30 -5.32 -0.58
N LEU A 28 -10.15 -5.29 -1.27
CA LEU A 28 -10.02 -4.54 -2.53
C LEU A 28 -10.76 -5.19 -3.70
N GLY A 29 -10.89 -6.52 -3.70
CA GLY A 29 -11.63 -7.23 -4.74
C GLY A 29 -13.14 -7.02 -4.59
N LEU A 30 -13.65 -7.12 -3.36
CA LEU A 30 -15.08 -7.03 -3.06
C LEU A 30 -15.61 -5.59 -3.05
N THR A 31 -14.73 -4.58 -2.93
CA THR A 31 -15.10 -3.16 -3.09
C THR A 31 -14.99 -2.67 -4.54
N SER A 32 -14.35 -3.45 -5.44
CA SER A 32 -14.09 -3.01 -6.81
C SER A 32 -15.37 -2.84 -7.63
N TRP A 33 -15.33 -1.96 -8.63
CA TRP A 33 -16.46 -1.79 -9.55
C TRP A 33 -16.22 -2.54 -10.86
N PRO A 34 -17.29 -2.96 -11.56
CA PRO A 34 -17.20 -3.49 -12.91
C PRO A 34 -16.63 -2.46 -13.89
N LEU A 35 -15.77 -2.91 -14.81
CA LEU A 35 -15.21 -2.07 -15.88
C LEU A 35 -16.31 -1.46 -16.77
N ALA A 36 -17.44 -2.15 -16.91
CA ALA A 36 -18.59 -1.72 -17.70
C ALA A 36 -19.19 -0.37 -17.26
N LEU A 37 -18.89 0.12 -16.05
CA LEU A 37 -19.38 1.43 -15.60
C LEU A 37 -18.63 2.62 -16.22
N GLN A 38 -17.44 2.41 -16.79
CA GLN A 38 -16.61 3.50 -17.31
C GLN A 38 -17.18 4.12 -18.59
N ALA A 39 -17.42 3.32 -19.62
CA ALA A 39 -17.84 3.83 -20.92
C ALA A 39 -19.17 4.62 -20.89
N PRO A 40 -20.23 4.15 -20.19
CA PRO A 40 -21.47 4.93 -20.06
C PRO A 40 -21.26 6.28 -19.36
N PHE A 41 -20.45 6.32 -18.31
CA PHE A 41 -20.11 7.56 -17.61
C PHE A 41 -19.39 8.54 -18.55
N LEU A 42 -18.32 8.10 -19.22
CA LEU A 42 -17.56 8.96 -20.13
C LEU A 42 -18.41 9.46 -21.29
N HIS A 43 -19.32 8.64 -21.83
CA HIS A 43 -20.26 9.06 -22.86
C HIS A 43 -21.28 10.10 -22.33
N SER A 44 -21.69 10.03 -21.06
CA SER A 44 -22.54 11.05 -20.44
C SER A 44 -21.81 12.39 -20.29
N VAL A 45 -20.53 12.36 -19.90
CA VAL A 45 -19.66 13.55 -19.81
C VAL A 45 -19.47 14.19 -21.19
N ALA A 46 -19.14 13.40 -22.21
CA ALA A 46 -18.89 13.88 -23.57
C ALA A 46 -20.12 14.57 -24.20
N ARG A 47 -21.33 14.22 -23.76
CA ARG A 47 -22.59 14.86 -24.19
C ARG A 47 -22.97 16.09 -23.37
N GLY A 48 -22.12 16.51 -22.42
CA GLY A 48 -22.40 17.63 -21.52
C GLY A 48 -23.46 17.35 -20.45
N GLN A 49 -23.88 16.10 -20.28
CA GLN A 49 -24.90 15.67 -19.33
C GLN A 49 -24.36 14.53 -18.45
N PRO A 50 -23.39 14.81 -17.57
CA PRO A 50 -22.76 13.79 -16.76
C PRO A 50 -23.78 13.15 -15.81
N GLN A 51 -23.78 11.82 -15.73
CA GLN A 51 -24.66 11.04 -14.85
C GLN A 51 -23.82 10.31 -13.80
N LEU A 52 -24.28 10.29 -12.55
CA LEU A 52 -23.61 9.56 -11.48
C LEU A 52 -23.58 8.05 -11.79
N PRO A 53 -22.41 7.37 -11.66
CA PRO A 53 -22.34 5.92 -11.78
C PRO A 53 -23.27 5.24 -10.78
N GLN A 54 -24.09 4.31 -11.29
CA GLN A 54 -24.99 3.50 -10.48
C GLN A 54 -24.33 2.16 -10.17
N VAL A 55 -23.89 1.98 -8.92
CA VAL A 55 -23.15 0.80 -8.50
C VAL A 55 -24.04 -0.08 -7.64
N GLN A 56 -24.16 -1.35 -8.03
CA GLN A 56 -24.86 -2.35 -7.23
C GLN A 56 -23.84 -3.18 -6.47
N TYR A 57 -23.90 -3.13 -5.14
CA TYR A 57 -23.04 -3.93 -4.28
C TYR A 57 -23.76 -5.22 -3.82
N PRO A 58 -23.06 -6.36 -3.80
CA PRO A 58 -23.62 -7.58 -3.24
C PRO A 58 -23.81 -7.44 -1.73
N ARG A 59 -24.84 -8.11 -1.19
CA ARG A 59 -24.94 -8.31 0.26
C ARG A 59 -23.93 -9.39 0.66
N LEU A 60 -23.01 -9.04 1.53
CA LEU A 60 -21.98 -9.93 2.08
C LEU A 60 -22.30 -10.22 3.54
N ASP A 61 -21.99 -11.42 4.01
CA ASP A 61 -22.16 -11.84 5.39
C ASP A 61 -20.87 -12.49 5.88
N PHE A 62 -20.29 -11.90 6.93
CA PHE A 62 -19.10 -12.39 7.60
C PHE A 62 -19.38 -12.68 9.08
N THR A 63 -20.64 -12.85 9.49
CA THR A 63 -21.06 -13.07 10.89
C THR A 63 -20.26 -14.17 11.58
N ASP A 64 -20.12 -15.34 10.95
CA ASP A 64 -19.36 -16.46 11.52
C ASP A 64 -17.86 -16.17 11.60
N THR A 65 -17.30 -15.49 10.59
CA THR A 65 -15.91 -15.03 10.61
C THR A 65 -15.67 -14.06 11.77
N ARG A 66 -16.56 -13.08 11.96
CA ARG A 66 -16.47 -12.08 13.04
C ARG A 66 -16.63 -12.72 14.42
N ARG A 67 -17.50 -13.73 14.56
CA ARG A 67 -17.61 -14.54 15.79
C ARG A 67 -16.31 -15.28 16.11
N GLU A 68 -15.70 -15.92 15.12
CA GLU A 68 -14.41 -16.60 15.29
C GLU A 68 -13.28 -15.63 15.64
N LEU A 69 -13.24 -14.46 15.00
CA LEU A 69 -12.33 -13.37 15.33
C LEU A 69 -12.49 -12.93 16.80
N ALA A 70 -13.71 -12.68 17.26
CA ALA A 70 -13.96 -12.33 18.66
C ALA A 70 -13.47 -13.42 19.64
N ALA A 71 -13.69 -14.70 19.32
CA ALA A 71 -13.21 -15.82 20.12
C ALA A 71 -11.66 -15.90 20.17
N ILE A 72 -10.98 -15.54 19.07
CA ILE A 72 -9.52 -15.45 19.03
C ILE A 72 -9.02 -14.31 19.93
N THR A 73 -9.64 -13.13 19.86
CA THR A 73 -9.27 -11.98 20.71
C THR A 73 -9.35 -12.32 22.19
N GLN A 74 -10.43 -12.99 22.62
CA GLN A 74 -10.62 -13.41 24.02
C GLN A 74 -9.58 -14.43 24.50
N ALA A 75 -9.02 -15.23 23.59
CA ALA A 75 -8.02 -16.24 23.90
C ALA A 75 -6.58 -15.73 23.85
N CYS A 76 -6.33 -14.51 23.36
CA CYS A 76 -4.99 -13.93 23.30
C CYS A 76 -4.54 -13.41 24.67
N ASP A 77 -3.26 -13.57 25.00
CA ASP A 77 -2.64 -12.90 26.14
C ASP A 77 -2.19 -11.49 25.74
N PRO A 78 -2.83 -10.42 26.25
CA PRO A 78 -2.48 -9.05 25.87
C PRO A 78 -1.12 -8.58 26.41
N THR A 79 -0.46 -9.35 27.28
CA THR A 79 0.87 -9.02 27.80
C THR A 79 2.00 -9.62 26.96
N HIS A 80 1.70 -10.65 26.16
CA HIS A 80 2.65 -11.30 25.29
C HIS A 80 2.72 -10.61 23.91
N PRO A 81 3.91 -10.38 23.31
CA PRO A 81 4.03 -9.69 22.02
C PRO A 81 3.18 -10.29 20.89
N LEU A 82 3.10 -11.62 20.80
CA LEU A 82 2.23 -12.30 19.83
C LEU A 82 0.73 -12.08 20.11
N GLY A 83 0.33 -11.96 21.36
CA GLY A 83 -1.07 -11.71 21.71
C GLY A 83 -1.49 -10.28 21.40
N VAL A 84 -0.63 -9.30 21.69
CA VAL A 84 -0.82 -7.89 21.24
C VAL A 84 -0.97 -7.81 19.73
N TYR A 85 -0.07 -8.45 18.99
CA TYR A 85 -0.14 -8.52 17.52
C TYR A 85 -1.45 -9.15 17.03
N LEU A 86 -1.88 -10.27 17.63
CA LEU A 86 -3.09 -10.97 17.22
C LEU A 86 -4.34 -10.16 17.50
N GLN A 87 -4.44 -9.51 18.67
CA GLN A 87 -5.58 -8.62 18.97
C GLN A 87 -5.69 -7.48 17.97
N ALA A 88 -4.58 -6.79 17.67
CA ALA A 88 -4.56 -5.72 16.69
C ALA A 88 -4.89 -6.23 15.27
N SER A 89 -4.40 -7.41 14.90
CA SER A 89 -4.67 -8.03 13.60
C SER A 89 -6.13 -8.45 13.46
N VAL A 90 -6.69 -9.07 14.48
CA VAL A 90 -8.10 -9.46 14.55
C VAL A 90 -9.00 -8.23 14.44
N GLN A 91 -8.74 -7.18 15.21
CA GLN A 91 -9.51 -5.93 15.13
C GLN A 91 -9.51 -5.35 13.72
N SER A 92 -8.35 -5.34 13.05
CA SER A 92 -8.24 -4.87 11.66
C SER A 92 -9.07 -5.72 10.68
N TRP A 93 -9.10 -7.04 10.86
CA TRP A 93 -9.92 -7.92 10.04
C TRP A 93 -11.43 -7.80 10.33
N ASP A 94 -11.82 -7.59 11.58
CA ASP A 94 -13.22 -7.35 11.97
C ASP A 94 -13.74 -6.06 11.34
N LEU A 95 -12.95 -4.97 11.40
CA LEU A 95 -13.28 -3.71 10.73
C LEU A 95 -13.42 -3.88 9.21
N ALA A 96 -12.56 -4.69 8.57
CA ALA A 96 -12.68 -4.97 7.14
C ALA A 96 -13.92 -5.82 6.81
N ALA A 97 -14.29 -6.77 7.65
CA ALA A 97 -15.53 -7.54 7.50
C ALA A 97 -16.75 -6.61 7.63
N ALA A 98 -16.81 -5.78 8.67
CA ALA A 98 -17.89 -4.83 8.90
C ALA A 98 -18.02 -3.79 7.77
N LEU A 99 -16.88 -3.33 7.22
CA LEU A 99 -16.86 -2.49 6.02
C LEU A 99 -17.53 -3.18 4.84
N LEU A 100 -17.16 -4.44 4.57
CA LEU A 100 -17.71 -5.22 3.45
C LEU A 100 -19.20 -5.57 3.63
N GLU A 101 -19.66 -5.75 4.86
CA GLU A 101 -21.10 -5.93 5.18
C GLU A 101 -21.89 -4.64 4.93
N SER A 102 -21.23 -3.48 4.90
CA SER A 102 -21.84 -2.14 4.81
C SER A 102 -21.78 -1.51 3.42
N LEU A 103 -21.33 -2.24 2.38
CA LEU A 103 -21.11 -1.69 1.04
C LEU A 103 -22.33 -0.92 0.49
N GLY A 104 -22.08 0.25 -0.09
CA GLY A 104 -23.11 1.14 -0.62
C GLY A 104 -23.76 2.05 0.42
N THR A 105 -23.26 2.06 1.66
CA THR A 105 -23.74 2.97 2.72
C THR A 105 -22.63 3.92 3.20
N SER A 106 -23.01 4.97 3.93
CA SER A 106 -22.06 5.90 4.54
C SER A 106 -21.15 5.25 5.59
N ALA A 107 -21.56 4.13 6.20
CA ALA A 107 -20.80 3.41 7.21
C ALA A 107 -19.44 2.90 6.68
N VAL A 108 -19.32 2.63 5.38
CA VAL A 108 -18.04 2.28 4.74
C VAL A 108 -17.00 3.37 4.93
N GLY A 109 -17.41 4.65 4.86
CA GLY A 109 -16.50 5.78 5.09
C GLY A 109 -15.93 5.76 6.51
N THR A 110 -16.75 5.44 7.51
CA THR A 110 -16.33 5.32 8.91
C THR A 110 -15.34 4.18 9.12
N TYR A 111 -15.63 2.99 8.61
CA TYR A 111 -14.70 1.85 8.73
C TYR A 111 -13.42 2.08 7.93
N SER A 112 -13.51 2.69 6.74
CA SER A 112 -12.35 3.03 5.94
C SER A 112 -11.44 4.03 6.66
N ALA A 113 -12.02 5.07 7.28
CA ALA A 113 -11.28 6.03 8.09
C ALA A 113 -10.55 5.37 9.26
N GLN A 114 -11.17 4.42 9.96
CA GLN A 114 -10.51 3.67 11.03
C GLN A 114 -9.37 2.78 10.51
N LEU A 115 -9.52 2.17 9.34
CA LEU A 115 -8.51 1.28 8.77
C LEU A 115 -7.32 2.02 8.16
N PHE A 116 -7.57 3.16 7.51
CA PHE A 116 -6.59 3.83 6.66
C PHE A 116 -6.24 5.26 7.09
N GLY A 117 -7.01 5.84 8.02
CA GLY A 117 -6.94 7.26 8.36
C GLY A 117 -7.74 8.14 7.39
N VAL A 118 -7.68 9.45 7.63
CA VAL A 118 -8.34 10.50 6.84
C VAL A 118 -7.35 11.61 6.49
N PRO A 119 -7.51 12.37 5.38
CA PRO A 119 -6.55 13.39 4.94
C PRO A 119 -6.18 14.42 6.01
N GLU A 120 -7.05 14.65 6.99
CA GLU A 120 -6.87 15.57 8.10
C GLU A 120 -5.97 15.02 9.22
N ASP A 121 -5.61 13.72 9.20
CA ASP A 121 -4.71 13.16 10.21
C ASP A 121 -3.30 13.76 10.10
N PRO A 122 -2.63 14.05 11.23
CA PRO A 122 -1.28 14.61 11.23
C PRO A 122 -0.24 13.57 10.80
N MET A 123 0.82 14.05 10.13
CA MET A 123 2.03 13.26 9.92
C MET A 123 2.81 13.03 11.23
N PRO A 124 3.71 12.02 11.28
CA PRO A 124 4.54 11.74 12.45
C PRO A 124 5.24 12.98 13.01
N GLY A 125 5.30 13.08 14.34
CA GLY A 125 6.01 14.16 15.04
C GLY A 125 5.24 15.49 15.11
N GLN A 126 3.90 15.46 15.10
CA GLN A 126 3.05 16.66 15.02
C GLN A 126 3.34 17.49 13.74
N GLY A 127 3.67 16.79 12.66
CA GLY A 127 3.89 17.41 11.36
C GLY A 127 2.59 17.90 10.71
N PRO A 128 2.69 18.44 9.48
CA PRO A 128 1.51 18.83 8.71
C PRO A 128 0.55 17.65 8.53
N THR A 129 -0.72 17.96 8.29
CA THR A 129 -1.72 16.98 7.87
C THR A 129 -1.32 16.33 6.54
N MET A 130 -1.87 15.14 6.26
CA MET A 130 -1.65 14.49 4.96
C MET A 130 -2.13 15.36 3.80
N ARG A 131 -3.21 16.12 4.00
CA ARG A 131 -3.75 17.05 3.02
C ARG A 131 -2.80 18.22 2.74
N GLU A 132 -2.23 18.83 3.78
CA GLU A 132 -1.24 19.91 3.62
C GLU A 132 0.01 19.43 2.87
N ALA A 133 0.53 18.25 3.23
CA ALA A 133 1.66 17.66 2.53
C ALA A 133 1.34 17.33 1.07
N ALA A 134 0.13 16.84 0.78
CA ALA A 134 -0.33 16.61 -0.59
C ALA A 134 -0.38 17.91 -1.39
N GLY A 135 -0.92 18.99 -0.80
CA GLY A 135 -0.97 20.32 -1.40
C GLY A 135 0.42 20.84 -1.78
N HIS A 136 1.41 20.67 -0.89
CA HIS A 136 2.79 21.04 -1.16
C HIS A 136 3.37 20.33 -2.41
N PHE A 137 3.21 19.01 -2.54
CA PHE A 137 3.69 18.30 -3.73
C PHE A 137 2.90 18.64 -5.00
N ILE A 138 1.60 18.94 -4.90
CA ILE A 138 0.82 19.41 -6.05
C ILE A 138 1.36 20.77 -6.52
N HIS A 139 1.70 21.68 -5.60
CA HIS A 139 2.26 22.98 -5.94
C HIS A 139 3.64 22.86 -6.59
N ILE A 140 4.57 22.13 -5.97
CA ILE A 140 5.91 21.89 -6.53
C ILE A 140 5.83 21.31 -7.94
N ALA A 141 4.93 20.35 -8.16
CA ALA A 141 4.79 19.76 -9.49
C ALA A 141 4.29 20.75 -10.54
N LYS A 142 3.43 21.71 -10.17
CA LYS A 142 2.98 22.78 -11.08
C LYS A 142 4.10 23.74 -11.43
N ASP A 143 4.96 24.07 -10.48
CA ASP A 143 6.08 24.99 -10.69
C ASP A 143 7.15 24.36 -11.59
N LEU A 144 7.38 23.05 -11.43
CA LEU A 144 8.34 22.29 -12.22
C LEU A 144 7.81 21.82 -13.58
N ASP A 145 6.49 21.87 -13.84
CA ASP A 145 5.89 21.53 -15.13
C ASP A 145 6.50 22.39 -16.27
N GLY A 146 7.11 23.56 -16.01
CA GLY A 146 7.81 24.35 -17.03
C GLY A 146 9.23 23.89 -17.40
N GLU A 147 10.00 23.37 -16.44
CA GLU A 147 11.45 23.10 -16.57
C GLU A 147 11.78 21.61 -16.76
N LEU A 148 10.95 20.69 -16.25
CA LEU A 148 11.15 19.24 -16.34
C LEU A 148 10.42 18.58 -17.52
N LEU A 149 9.57 19.31 -18.24
CA LEU A 149 8.83 18.81 -19.41
C LEU A 149 9.67 18.71 -20.69
N SER A 150 11.00 18.73 -20.62
CA SER A 150 11.76 17.92 -21.58
C SER A 150 11.46 16.47 -21.22
N ALA A 151 10.39 15.92 -21.78
CA ALA A 151 10.15 14.50 -21.76
C ALA A 151 11.45 13.84 -22.22
N GLU A 152 12.21 13.25 -21.30
CA GLU A 152 13.20 12.27 -21.71
C GLU A 152 12.43 11.32 -22.61
N GLU A 153 12.82 11.24 -23.88
CA GLU A 153 12.17 10.40 -24.89
C GLU A 153 12.30 8.96 -24.43
N GLN A 154 11.37 8.51 -23.58
CA GLN A 154 11.40 7.17 -23.06
C GLN A 154 11.01 6.24 -24.18
N VAL A 155 11.98 5.43 -24.62
CA VAL A 155 11.75 4.44 -25.66
C VAL A 155 10.73 3.43 -25.13
N PRO A 156 9.53 3.34 -25.73
CA PRO A 156 8.49 2.45 -25.23
C PRO A 156 8.95 0.99 -25.38
N VAL A 157 8.86 0.24 -24.28
CA VAL A 157 9.20 -1.18 -24.19
C VAL A 157 7.93 -2.01 -24.42
N SER A 158 7.98 -2.99 -25.31
CA SER A 158 6.85 -3.91 -25.51
C SER A 158 6.63 -4.79 -24.29
N ALA A 159 5.38 -5.25 -24.08
CA ALA A 159 5.07 -6.21 -23.02
C ALA A 159 5.98 -7.45 -23.02
N THR A 160 6.30 -7.99 -24.21
CA THR A 160 7.19 -9.15 -24.37
C THR A 160 8.63 -8.83 -23.96
N ALA A 161 9.17 -7.68 -24.39
CA ALA A 161 10.52 -7.29 -24.01
C ALA A 161 10.62 -7.05 -22.49
N LEU A 162 9.63 -6.38 -21.90
CA LEU A 162 9.57 -6.17 -20.46
C LEU A 162 9.46 -7.51 -19.71
N GLN A 163 8.65 -8.45 -20.20
CA GLN A 163 8.50 -9.77 -19.60
C GLN A 163 9.85 -10.50 -19.50
N LEU A 164 10.63 -10.52 -20.57
CA LEU A 164 11.95 -11.17 -20.59
C LEU A 164 12.95 -10.48 -19.66
N LEU A 165 13.02 -9.15 -19.70
CA LEU A 165 13.93 -8.36 -18.87
C LEU A 165 13.60 -8.51 -17.39
N LEU A 166 12.33 -8.34 -17.01
CA LEU A 166 11.87 -8.44 -15.64
C LEU A 166 12.01 -9.88 -15.11
N GLN A 167 11.70 -10.90 -15.92
CA GLN A 167 11.90 -12.30 -15.52
C GLN A 167 13.37 -12.58 -15.23
N ARG A 168 14.29 -12.12 -16.08
CA ARG A 168 15.74 -12.26 -15.87
C ARG A 168 16.19 -11.62 -14.56
N ASP A 169 15.76 -10.38 -14.32
CA ASP A 169 16.16 -9.63 -13.12
C ASP A 169 15.64 -10.29 -11.84
N LEU A 170 14.41 -10.81 -11.87
CA LEU A 170 13.81 -11.57 -10.76
C LEU A 170 14.49 -12.91 -10.54
N ASP A 171 14.75 -13.68 -11.60
CA ASP A 171 15.43 -14.97 -11.51
C ASP A 171 16.83 -14.79 -10.91
N ALA A 172 17.56 -13.75 -11.32
CA ALA A 172 18.87 -13.40 -10.77
C ALA A 172 18.79 -12.99 -9.29
N PHE A 173 17.81 -12.15 -8.90
CA PHE A 173 17.66 -11.71 -7.52
C PHE A 173 17.26 -12.84 -6.57
N PHE A 174 16.30 -13.68 -6.97
CA PHE A 174 15.78 -14.76 -6.13
C PHE A 174 16.63 -16.04 -6.17
N GLY A 175 17.60 -16.13 -7.10
CA GLY A 175 18.42 -17.32 -7.32
C GLY A 175 17.65 -18.46 -8.01
N GLY A 176 16.62 -18.11 -8.79
CA GLY A 176 15.74 -19.04 -9.49
C GLY A 176 14.34 -18.48 -9.70
N ARG A 177 13.48 -19.24 -10.42
CA ARG A 177 12.13 -18.81 -10.80
C ARG A 177 11.13 -18.89 -9.64
N VAL A 178 11.21 -17.90 -8.74
CA VAL A 178 10.31 -17.76 -7.57
C VAL A 178 9.05 -16.95 -7.92
N ILE A 179 9.20 -15.92 -8.76
CA ILE A 179 8.12 -15.06 -9.26
C ILE A 179 8.11 -15.19 -10.79
N ALA A 180 6.97 -15.60 -11.35
CA ALA A 180 6.78 -15.70 -12.80
C ALA A 180 6.30 -14.37 -13.39
N VAL A 181 6.81 -13.99 -14.56
CA VAL A 181 6.32 -12.86 -15.34
C VAL A 181 5.58 -13.40 -16.56
N GLU A 182 4.30 -13.12 -16.65
CA GLU A 182 3.37 -13.72 -17.61
C GLU A 182 2.69 -12.62 -18.45
N LEU A 183 2.42 -12.91 -19.72
CA LEU A 183 1.58 -12.06 -20.56
C LEU A 183 0.11 -12.49 -20.43
N ASP A 184 -0.78 -11.52 -20.27
CA ASP A 184 -2.21 -11.73 -20.09
C ASP A 184 -2.97 -10.75 -21.02
N PRO A 185 -3.57 -11.22 -22.13
CA PRO A 185 -4.28 -10.33 -23.06
C PRO A 185 -5.56 -9.74 -22.46
N ASP A 186 -6.15 -10.41 -21.47
CA ASP A 186 -7.45 -10.03 -20.89
C ASP A 186 -7.30 -9.17 -19.62
N LEU A 187 -6.07 -8.75 -19.31
CA LEU A 187 -5.79 -7.96 -18.11
C LEU A 187 -6.42 -6.56 -18.23
N PRO A 188 -7.30 -6.13 -17.30
CA PRO A 188 -7.94 -4.81 -17.39
C PRO A 188 -6.93 -3.66 -17.23
N SER A 189 -5.94 -3.85 -16.35
CA SER A 189 -4.86 -2.90 -16.12
C SER A 189 -3.65 -3.22 -16.99
N LYS A 190 -2.73 -2.26 -17.10
CA LYS A 190 -1.44 -2.43 -17.79
C LYS A 190 -0.58 -3.56 -17.19
N ALA A 191 -0.58 -3.69 -15.87
CA ALA A 191 0.06 -4.79 -15.15
C ALA A 191 -0.69 -5.11 -13.84
N ALA A 192 -0.45 -6.31 -13.31
CA ALA A 192 -0.95 -6.74 -12.00
C ALA A 192 0.05 -7.67 -11.32
N ALA A 193 0.47 -7.32 -10.11
CA ALA A 193 1.38 -8.12 -9.30
C ALA A 193 0.63 -8.91 -8.23
N GLY A 194 1.14 -10.11 -7.94
CA GLY A 194 0.76 -10.94 -6.81
C GLY A 194 1.98 -11.67 -6.26
N ALA A 195 1.81 -12.37 -5.14
CA ALA A 195 2.94 -12.89 -4.36
C ALA A 195 3.94 -13.80 -5.11
N ARG A 196 3.53 -14.43 -6.23
CA ARG A 196 4.37 -15.35 -7.03
C ARG A 196 4.26 -15.11 -8.54
N ARG A 197 3.55 -14.08 -8.96
CA ARG A 197 3.35 -13.78 -10.38
C ARG A 197 3.16 -12.30 -10.63
N ILE A 198 3.71 -11.80 -11.73
CA ILE A 198 3.47 -10.48 -12.28
C ILE A 198 2.90 -10.69 -13.67
N ARG A 199 1.69 -10.19 -13.91
CA ARG A 199 1.03 -10.27 -15.22
C ARG A 199 1.14 -8.92 -15.91
N LEU A 200 1.53 -8.94 -17.18
CA LEU A 200 1.62 -7.77 -18.05
C LEU A 200 0.57 -7.89 -19.15
N ARG A 201 -0.15 -6.80 -19.42
CA ARG A 201 -1.16 -6.82 -20.48
C ARG A 201 -0.50 -6.99 -21.84
N ALA A 202 -0.90 -8.03 -22.59
CA ALA A 202 -0.39 -8.20 -23.94
C ALA A 202 -0.76 -6.99 -24.82
N GLY A 203 0.18 -6.53 -25.65
CA GLY A 203 -0.02 -5.35 -26.51
C GLY A 203 0.10 -3.99 -25.81
N ALA A 204 0.28 -3.93 -24.49
CA ALA A 204 0.62 -2.68 -23.81
C ALA A 204 2.11 -2.30 -24.02
N THR A 205 2.36 -0.99 -24.00
CA THR A 205 3.72 -0.41 -24.02
C THR A 205 4.09 0.08 -22.63
N PHE A 206 5.34 -0.09 -22.23
CA PHE A 206 5.85 0.18 -20.88
C PHE A 206 7.03 1.13 -20.92
N SER A 207 7.22 1.89 -19.85
CA SER A 207 8.40 2.72 -19.64
C SER A 207 9.44 2.03 -18.74
N ASP A 208 10.64 2.62 -18.67
CA ASP A 208 11.63 2.23 -17.67
C ASP A 208 11.15 2.46 -16.24
N TYR A 209 10.32 3.50 -16.00
CA TYR A 209 9.65 3.70 -14.71
C TYR A 209 8.68 2.57 -14.38
N ASP A 210 7.92 2.04 -15.35
CA ASP A 210 7.04 0.89 -15.11
C ASP A 210 7.85 -0.34 -14.70
N ARG A 211 8.97 -0.61 -15.40
CA ARG A 211 9.87 -1.72 -15.05
C ARG A 211 10.42 -1.55 -13.64
N ALA A 212 10.96 -0.37 -13.33
CA ALA A 212 11.55 -0.07 -12.03
C ALA A 212 10.52 -0.19 -10.91
N GLN A 213 9.28 0.30 -11.12
CA GLN A 213 8.19 0.11 -10.18
C GLN A 213 7.87 -1.38 -10.00
N LEU A 214 7.63 -2.13 -11.06
CA LEU A 214 7.29 -3.55 -10.97
C LEU A 214 8.38 -4.36 -10.24
N PHE A 215 9.65 -3.99 -10.43
CA PHE A 215 10.75 -4.63 -9.74
C PHE A 215 10.85 -4.16 -8.27
N HIS A 216 11.07 -2.87 -8.02
CA HIS A 216 11.37 -2.37 -6.67
C HIS A 216 10.14 -2.28 -5.76
N HIS A 217 8.99 -1.81 -6.27
CA HIS A 217 7.76 -1.69 -5.50
C HIS A 217 7.06 -3.05 -5.36
N GLU A 218 6.73 -3.68 -6.48
CA GLU A 218 5.85 -4.85 -6.45
C GLU A 218 6.60 -6.13 -6.05
N ALA A 219 7.76 -6.40 -6.68
CA ALA A 219 8.49 -7.64 -6.41
C ALA A 219 9.30 -7.56 -5.10
N LEU A 220 10.11 -6.52 -4.93
CA LEU A 220 11.06 -6.42 -3.81
C LEU A 220 10.46 -5.88 -2.50
N VAL A 221 9.22 -5.41 -2.52
CA VAL A 221 8.46 -5.15 -1.29
C VAL A 221 7.28 -6.11 -1.18
N HIS A 222 6.20 -5.93 -1.93
CA HIS A 222 4.94 -6.66 -1.68
C HIS A 222 5.05 -8.18 -1.82
N SER A 223 5.76 -8.65 -2.85
CA SER A 223 5.94 -10.08 -3.10
C SER A 223 7.00 -10.66 -2.16
N LEU A 224 8.15 -10.00 -2.03
CA LEU A 224 9.25 -10.40 -1.16
C LEU A 224 8.82 -10.53 0.30
N THR A 225 8.12 -9.55 0.87
CA THR A 225 7.63 -9.63 2.26
C THR A 225 6.59 -10.73 2.41
N GLY A 226 5.72 -10.92 1.42
CA GLY A 226 4.77 -12.04 1.39
C GLY A 226 5.45 -13.41 1.34
N LEU A 227 6.54 -13.53 0.58
CA LEU A 227 7.34 -14.76 0.47
C LEU A 227 8.13 -15.06 1.76
N ASN A 228 8.75 -14.04 2.36
CA ASN A 228 9.40 -14.16 3.66
C ASN A 228 8.38 -14.52 4.76
N GLY A 229 7.21 -13.88 4.75
CA GLY A 229 6.12 -14.19 5.69
C GLY A 229 5.61 -15.62 5.58
N ARG A 230 5.59 -16.20 4.38
CA ARG A 230 5.26 -17.62 4.17
C ARG A 230 6.30 -18.59 4.72
N ALA A 231 7.55 -18.15 4.87
CA ALA A 231 8.61 -18.96 5.45
C ALA A 231 8.53 -19.02 6.98
N GLN A 232 7.75 -18.13 7.62
CA GLN A 232 7.54 -18.14 9.06
C GLN A 232 6.76 -19.38 9.50
N VAL A 233 7.30 -20.11 10.47
CA VAL A 233 6.71 -21.38 10.94
C VAL A 233 5.55 -21.15 11.91
N HIS A 234 5.69 -20.14 12.78
CA HIS A 234 4.79 -19.92 13.93
C HIS A 234 3.81 -18.77 13.75
N LEU A 235 3.97 -17.95 12.71
CA LEU A 235 3.15 -16.76 12.47
C LEU A 235 2.88 -16.59 10.97
N ARG A 236 1.99 -17.42 10.44
CA ARG A 236 1.68 -17.48 9.00
C ARG A 236 0.88 -16.28 8.52
N SER A 237 0.23 -15.55 9.42
CA SER A 237 -0.42 -14.26 9.11
C SER A 237 0.53 -13.24 8.51
N LEU A 238 1.85 -13.34 8.76
CA LEU A 238 2.85 -12.47 8.17
C LEU A 238 2.93 -12.60 6.63
N ALA A 239 2.30 -13.61 6.04
CA ALA A 239 2.13 -13.69 4.58
C ALA A 239 0.93 -12.87 4.05
N LEU A 240 0.02 -12.42 4.91
CA LEU A 240 -1.26 -11.82 4.54
C LEU A 240 -1.17 -10.29 4.41
N SER A 241 -1.79 -9.76 3.36
CA SER A 241 -2.03 -8.32 3.23
C SER A 241 -3.26 -7.91 4.04
N SER A 242 -3.09 -7.76 5.36
CA SER A 242 -4.13 -7.20 6.22
C SER A 242 -4.28 -5.67 6.01
N PRO A 243 -5.44 -5.08 6.33
CA PRO A 243 -5.60 -3.63 6.23
C PRO A 243 -4.57 -2.85 7.08
N ARG A 244 -4.29 -3.30 8.31
CA ARG A 244 -3.36 -2.60 9.23
C ARG A 244 -1.92 -2.48 8.71
N VAL A 245 -1.44 -3.45 7.93
CA VAL A 245 -0.08 -3.39 7.38
C VAL A 245 0.03 -2.53 6.12
N THR A 246 -1.10 -2.04 5.58
CA THR A 246 -1.13 -1.31 4.30
C THR A 246 -0.23 -0.09 4.34
N ALA A 247 -0.29 0.72 5.40
CA ALA A 247 0.54 1.93 5.50
C ALA A 247 2.04 1.60 5.53
N THR A 248 2.46 0.57 6.26
CA THR A 248 3.86 0.15 6.29
C THR A 248 4.30 -0.44 4.95
N GLN A 249 3.48 -1.27 4.30
CA GLN A 249 3.84 -1.88 3.01
C GLN A 249 3.90 -0.85 1.87
N GLU A 250 2.89 0.00 1.74
CA GLU A 250 2.88 1.08 0.73
C GLU A 250 3.98 2.11 1.02
N GLY A 251 4.26 2.37 2.31
CA GLY A 251 5.37 3.21 2.75
C GLY A 251 6.74 2.65 2.39
N LEU A 252 6.98 1.36 2.64
CA LEU A 252 8.22 0.67 2.26
C LEU A 252 8.39 0.66 0.74
N ALA A 253 7.30 0.47 -0.01
CA ALA A 253 7.32 0.42 -1.45
C ALA A 253 7.57 1.80 -2.08
N THR A 254 6.95 2.85 -1.56
CA THR A 254 7.21 4.24 -1.98
C THR A 254 8.61 4.69 -1.57
N PHE A 255 9.08 4.29 -0.39
CA PHE A 255 10.46 4.55 0.05
C PHE A 255 11.48 3.81 -0.84
N ALA A 256 11.17 2.58 -1.25
CA ALA A 256 12.00 1.83 -2.18
C ALA A 256 12.11 2.58 -3.52
N GLU A 257 11.02 3.15 -4.04
CA GLU A 257 11.09 3.96 -5.26
C GLU A 257 11.96 5.21 -5.07
N GLN A 258 11.83 5.90 -3.94
CA GLN A 258 12.65 7.07 -3.62
C GLN A 258 14.13 6.72 -3.56
N ILE A 259 14.50 5.63 -2.88
CA ILE A 259 15.89 5.26 -2.68
C ILE A 259 16.56 4.73 -3.95
N THR A 260 15.77 4.21 -4.89
CA THR A 260 16.26 3.71 -6.18
C THR A 260 16.11 4.72 -7.32
N GLY A 261 15.66 5.95 -7.03
CA GLY A 261 15.46 6.99 -8.04
C GLY A 261 14.36 6.67 -9.06
N SER A 262 13.40 5.82 -8.69
CA SER A 262 12.32 5.37 -9.59
C SER A 262 10.96 5.99 -9.25
N ILE A 263 10.95 7.10 -8.50
CA ILE A 263 9.79 7.98 -8.29
C ILE A 263 10.09 9.33 -8.93
N ASP A 264 9.16 9.81 -9.75
CA ASP A 264 9.20 11.13 -10.35
C ASP A 264 8.19 12.08 -9.69
N ILE A 265 8.29 13.37 -10.00
CA ILE A 265 7.39 14.39 -9.47
C ILE A 265 5.94 14.16 -9.94
N VAL A 266 5.74 13.61 -11.14
CA VAL A 266 4.41 13.28 -11.70
C VAL A 266 3.72 12.20 -10.87
N ARG A 267 4.45 11.17 -10.44
CA ARG A 267 3.96 10.11 -9.55
C ARG A 267 3.61 10.67 -8.17
N MET A 268 4.42 11.58 -7.64
CA MET A 268 4.11 12.25 -6.37
C MET A 268 2.84 13.12 -6.49
N LYS A 269 2.72 13.94 -7.55
CA LYS A 269 1.51 14.70 -7.89
C LYS A 269 0.28 13.80 -7.93
N ARG A 270 0.35 12.67 -8.64
CA ARG A 270 -0.76 11.71 -8.76
C ARG A 270 -1.18 11.09 -7.42
N ILE A 271 -0.24 10.78 -6.52
CA ILE A 271 -0.56 10.33 -5.16
C ILE A 271 -1.27 11.44 -4.40
N SER A 272 -0.72 12.66 -4.44
CA SER A 272 -1.26 13.82 -3.72
C SER A 272 -2.65 14.24 -4.20
N LEU A 273 -2.91 14.24 -5.52
CA LEU A 273 -4.23 14.52 -6.07
C LEU A 273 -5.29 13.57 -5.51
N ARG A 274 -4.94 12.30 -5.24
CA ARG A 274 -5.88 11.32 -4.66
C ARG A 274 -6.21 11.60 -3.20
N ILE A 275 -5.26 12.14 -2.43
CA ILE A 275 -5.48 12.54 -1.04
C ILE A 275 -6.42 13.75 -0.99
N GLU A 276 -6.21 14.73 -1.86
CA GLU A 276 -7.08 15.90 -1.97
C GLU A 276 -8.49 15.51 -2.45
N ALA A 277 -8.60 14.61 -3.44
CA ALA A 277 -9.88 14.09 -3.90
C ALA A 277 -10.68 13.36 -2.80
N ILE A 278 -9.99 12.63 -1.89
CA ILE A 278 -10.63 12.04 -0.71
C ILE A 278 -11.18 13.14 0.21
N ALA A 279 -10.44 14.22 0.43
CA ALA A 279 -10.90 15.35 1.24
C ALA A 279 -12.12 16.04 0.61
N LEU A 280 -12.10 16.27 -0.71
CA LEU A 280 -13.23 16.83 -1.46
C LEU A 280 -14.49 15.96 -1.32
N ALA A 281 -14.37 14.64 -1.55
CA ALA A 281 -15.50 13.72 -1.44
C ALA A 281 -16.09 13.70 -0.02
N ARG A 282 -15.24 13.72 1.02
CA ARG A 282 -15.66 13.82 2.42
C ARG A 282 -16.34 15.15 2.73
N ALA A 283 -15.95 16.23 2.06
CA ALA A 283 -16.55 17.55 2.20
C ALA A 283 -17.87 17.71 1.43
N GLY A 284 -18.33 16.68 0.71
CA GLY A 284 -19.62 16.67 0.02
C GLY A 284 -19.53 16.59 -1.50
N ALA A 285 -18.33 16.65 -2.09
CA ALA A 285 -18.19 16.56 -3.55
C ALA A 285 -18.66 15.18 -4.04
N ASP A 286 -19.46 15.16 -5.09
CA ASP A 286 -19.94 13.93 -5.72
C ASP A 286 -18.91 13.32 -6.68
N PHE A 287 -19.24 12.18 -7.27
CA PHE A 287 -18.36 11.49 -8.22
C PHE A 287 -17.99 12.35 -9.44
N ILE A 288 -18.93 13.16 -9.95
CA ILE A 288 -18.73 14.01 -11.13
C ILE A 288 -17.76 15.14 -10.79
N GLU A 289 -17.91 15.77 -9.63
CA GLU A 289 -17.03 16.84 -9.16
C GLU A 289 -15.60 16.32 -8.95
N VAL A 290 -15.45 15.15 -8.32
CA VAL A 290 -14.13 14.53 -8.14
C VAL A 290 -13.51 14.08 -9.48
N PHE A 291 -14.32 13.58 -10.41
CA PHE A 291 -13.87 13.30 -11.77
C PHE A 291 -13.34 14.57 -12.46
N ARG A 292 -14.11 15.66 -12.43
CA ARG A 292 -13.73 16.95 -13.01
C ARG A 292 -12.47 17.52 -12.36
N TYR A 293 -12.26 17.29 -11.07
CA TYR A 293 -11.03 17.66 -10.38
C TYR A 293 -9.80 16.97 -10.98
N PHE A 294 -9.85 15.66 -11.24
CA PHE A 294 -8.74 14.94 -11.88
C PHE A 294 -8.53 15.36 -13.34
N ASP A 295 -9.62 15.59 -14.07
CA ASP A 295 -9.60 16.05 -15.45
C ASP A 295 -8.94 17.44 -15.56
N ALA A 296 -9.34 18.38 -14.70
CA ALA A 296 -8.73 19.71 -14.59
C ALA A 296 -7.25 19.67 -14.14
N ALA A 297 -6.82 18.59 -13.49
CA ALA A 297 -5.42 18.35 -13.13
C ALA A 297 -4.58 17.74 -14.27
N GLY A 298 -5.17 17.54 -15.45
CA GLY A 298 -4.49 17.07 -16.66
C GLY A 298 -4.50 15.55 -16.87
N GLN A 299 -5.28 14.79 -16.11
CA GLN A 299 -5.43 13.35 -16.35
C GLN A 299 -6.33 13.10 -17.56
N LEU A 300 -6.04 12.03 -18.32
CA LEU A 300 -6.93 11.60 -19.40
C LEU A 300 -8.30 11.15 -18.83
N PRO A 301 -9.41 11.29 -19.56
CA PRO A 301 -10.75 10.98 -19.02
C PRO A 301 -10.87 9.57 -18.42
N ALA A 302 -10.28 8.55 -19.05
CA ALA A 302 -10.31 7.19 -18.50
C ALA A 302 -9.52 7.05 -17.19
N GLU A 303 -8.43 7.81 -17.05
CA GLU A 303 -7.62 7.88 -15.82
C GLU A 303 -8.36 8.65 -14.73
N SER A 304 -8.96 9.80 -15.06
CA SER A 304 -9.80 10.61 -14.16
C SER A 304 -10.96 9.79 -13.59
N PHE A 305 -11.63 9.00 -14.42
CA PHE A 305 -12.67 8.05 -13.96
C PHE A 305 -12.10 7.01 -13.00
N SER A 306 -10.97 6.40 -13.36
CA SER A 306 -10.32 5.38 -12.53
C SER A 306 -9.86 5.94 -11.19
N SER A 307 -9.36 7.17 -11.17
CA SER A 307 -8.97 7.90 -9.95
C SER A 307 -10.18 8.23 -9.08
N ALA A 308 -11.26 8.76 -9.64
CA ALA A 308 -12.52 9.00 -8.93
C ALA A 308 -13.13 7.69 -8.38
N GLN A 309 -13.12 6.62 -9.17
CA GLN A 309 -13.56 5.28 -8.75
C GLN A 309 -12.79 4.77 -7.53
N ARG A 310 -11.50 5.09 -7.38
CA ARG A 310 -10.74 4.72 -6.18
C ARG A 310 -11.26 5.41 -4.93
N VAL A 311 -11.69 6.67 -5.04
CA VAL A 311 -12.25 7.46 -3.94
C VAL A 311 -13.65 6.98 -3.56
N PHE A 312 -14.46 6.57 -4.53
CA PHE A 312 -15.86 6.18 -4.31
C PHE A 312 -16.13 4.67 -4.18
N ARG A 313 -15.10 3.82 -4.22
CA ARG A 313 -15.30 2.36 -4.10
C ARG A 313 -15.96 1.98 -2.77
N GLY A 314 -16.98 1.16 -2.83
CA GLY A 314 -17.75 0.74 -1.64
C GLY A 314 -18.66 1.80 -1.02
N VAL A 315 -18.60 3.08 -1.44
CA VAL A 315 -19.42 4.18 -0.88
C VAL A 315 -20.44 4.71 -1.91
N PRO A 316 -21.49 5.45 -1.48
CA PRO A 316 -22.38 6.18 -2.38
C PRO A 316 -21.64 7.21 -3.25
N THR A 317 -22.05 7.36 -4.51
CA THR A 317 -21.44 8.29 -5.49
C THR A 317 -21.90 9.74 -5.34
N SER A 318 -22.85 10.01 -4.44
CA SER A 318 -23.46 11.32 -4.18
C SER A 318 -22.63 12.24 -3.28
N GLY A 319 -21.44 11.83 -2.84
CA GLY A 319 -20.58 12.62 -1.96
C GLY A 319 -20.88 12.45 -0.46
N GLY A 320 -20.09 13.14 0.37
CA GLY A 320 -20.17 13.16 1.84
C GLY A 320 -19.39 12.06 2.55
N VAL A 321 -18.91 11.05 1.82
CA VAL A 321 -18.07 9.96 2.32
C VAL A 321 -17.08 9.51 1.26
N ALA A 322 -15.98 8.89 1.68
CA ALA A 322 -14.95 8.40 0.77
C ALA A 322 -14.32 7.11 1.28
N PHE A 323 -13.81 6.30 0.35
CA PHE A 323 -12.89 5.21 0.64
C PHE A 323 -11.47 5.78 0.74
N THR A 324 -10.95 5.80 1.95
CA THR A 324 -9.77 6.57 2.34
C THR A 324 -8.43 5.84 2.16
N LYS A 325 -8.37 4.64 1.56
CA LYS A 325 -7.11 3.86 1.44
C LYS A 325 -5.94 4.68 0.92
N ASP A 326 -6.14 5.55 -0.06
CA ASP A 326 -5.02 6.24 -0.71
C ASP A 326 -4.35 7.31 0.18
N THR A 327 -4.88 7.60 1.38
CA THR A 327 -4.18 8.41 2.40
C THR A 327 -2.90 7.74 2.90
N VAL A 328 -2.83 6.40 2.86
CA VAL A 328 -1.72 5.65 3.46
C VAL A 328 -0.38 5.80 2.74
N TYR A 329 -0.35 6.29 1.49
CA TYR A 329 0.89 6.38 0.71
C TYR A 329 1.86 7.42 1.30
N LEU A 330 1.44 8.70 1.41
CA LEU A 330 2.31 9.74 1.96
C LEU A 330 2.61 9.52 3.44
N ARG A 331 1.60 9.12 4.23
CA ARG A 331 1.81 8.79 5.64
C ARG A 331 2.76 7.61 5.80
N GLY A 332 2.57 6.55 5.02
CA GLY A 332 3.43 5.38 5.02
C GLY A 332 4.87 5.74 4.70
N LEU A 333 5.09 6.55 3.65
CA LEU A 333 6.41 7.03 3.27
C LEU A 333 7.08 7.81 4.42
N ALA A 334 6.37 8.79 4.97
CA ALA A 334 6.88 9.61 6.08
C ALA A 334 7.20 8.77 7.32
N SER A 335 6.30 7.84 7.69
CA SER A 335 6.49 6.96 8.85
C SER A 335 7.66 6.00 8.67
N VAL A 336 7.79 5.37 7.50
CA VAL A 336 8.91 4.45 7.21
C VAL A 336 10.25 5.20 7.19
N HIS A 337 10.31 6.34 6.51
CA HIS A 337 11.49 7.17 6.47
C HIS A 337 11.92 7.63 7.88
N THR A 338 10.96 8.10 8.69
CA THR A 338 11.21 8.51 10.08
C THR A 338 11.68 7.34 10.94
N PHE A 339 11.04 6.19 10.81
CA PHE A 339 11.42 4.97 11.53
C PHE A 339 12.85 4.53 11.18
N PHE A 340 13.23 4.53 9.90
CA PHE A 340 14.60 4.20 9.49
C PHE A 340 15.64 5.19 10.04
N ARG A 341 15.31 6.49 10.07
CA ARG A 341 16.18 7.49 10.69
C ARG A 341 16.35 7.27 12.18
N GLN A 342 15.28 7.02 12.91
CA GLN A 342 15.33 6.73 14.35
C GLN A 342 16.12 5.44 14.62
N ALA A 343 15.86 4.38 13.85
CA ALA A 343 16.60 3.14 13.96
C ALA A 343 18.10 3.32 13.70
N LEU A 344 18.49 4.18 12.75
CA LEU A 344 19.89 4.52 12.53
C LEU A 344 20.48 5.30 13.72
N GLN A 345 19.77 6.30 14.24
CA GLN A 345 20.24 7.14 15.37
C GLN A 345 20.46 6.33 16.65
N HIS A 346 19.68 5.26 16.86
CA HIS A 346 19.73 4.43 18.06
C HIS A 346 20.49 3.11 17.87
N ASP A 347 21.18 2.92 16.74
CA ASP A 347 21.91 1.68 16.39
C ASP A 347 21.02 0.42 16.39
N ARG A 348 19.80 0.55 15.83
CA ARG A 348 18.77 -0.50 15.72
C ARG A 348 18.41 -0.83 14.28
N LEU A 349 19.38 -0.76 13.37
CA LEU A 349 19.16 -1.09 11.94
C LEU A 349 18.68 -2.53 11.69
N SER A 350 18.84 -3.44 12.67
CA SER A 350 18.25 -4.77 12.64
C SER A 350 16.73 -4.72 12.49
N LEU A 351 16.05 -3.76 13.14
CA LEU A 351 14.60 -3.56 13.01
C LEU A 351 14.19 -3.27 11.57
N CYS A 352 14.95 -2.43 10.87
CA CYS A 352 14.71 -2.10 9.46
C CYS A 352 14.78 -3.35 8.58
N ARG A 353 15.70 -4.27 8.87
CA ARG A 353 15.82 -5.55 8.16
C ARG A 353 14.65 -6.47 8.49
N TRP A 354 14.28 -6.59 9.77
CA TRP A 354 13.20 -7.47 10.21
C TRP A 354 11.82 -7.07 9.68
N LEU A 355 11.60 -5.80 9.29
CA LEU A 355 10.39 -5.38 8.56
C LEU A 355 10.17 -6.15 7.25
N PHE A 356 11.23 -6.73 6.68
CA PHE A 356 11.13 -7.55 5.49
C PHE A 356 10.87 -9.02 5.78
N ALA A 357 10.90 -9.47 7.04
CA ALA A 357 10.67 -10.88 7.41
C ALA A 357 9.22 -11.35 7.17
N GLY A 358 8.32 -10.41 6.90
CA GLY A 358 6.90 -10.62 6.71
C GLY A 358 6.16 -9.30 6.55
N LYS A 359 4.85 -9.37 6.35
CA LYS A 359 3.96 -8.19 6.34
C LYS A 359 3.55 -7.86 7.77
N MET A 360 4.09 -6.77 8.28
CA MET A 360 3.87 -6.29 9.66
C MET A 360 3.88 -4.76 9.70
N THR A 361 3.45 -4.18 10.82
CA THR A 361 3.55 -2.73 11.04
C THR A 361 4.91 -2.34 11.62
N LEU A 362 5.15 -1.04 11.77
CA LEU A 362 6.37 -0.51 12.40
C LEU A 362 6.40 -0.83 13.90
N GLU A 363 5.24 -0.86 14.54
CA GLU A 363 5.07 -1.21 15.95
C GLU A 363 5.29 -2.72 16.17
N ASP A 364 4.80 -3.55 15.25
CA ASP A 364 4.98 -5.00 15.32
C ASP A 364 6.45 -5.39 15.33
N VAL A 365 7.28 -4.80 14.45
CA VAL A 365 8.70 -5.17 14.38
C VAL A 365 9.45 -4.82 15.67
N VAL A 366 9.02 -3.75 16.36
CA VAL A 366 9.57 -3.37 17.68
C VAL A 366 9.15 -4.40 18.73
N GLY A 367 7.86 -4.76 18.77
CA GLY A 367 7.33 -5.76 19.69
C GLY A 367 7.90 -7.17 19.43
N PHE A 368 8.25 -7.48 18.19
CA PHE A 368 8.81 -8.76 17.77
C PHE A 368 10.32 -8.87 17.92
N ALA A 369 11.04 -7.80 18.27
CA ALA A 369 12.50 -7.84 18.43
C ALA A 369 12.98 -9.02 19.32
N PRO A 370 12.40 -9.27 20.52
CA PRO A 370 12.80 -10.42 21.33
C PRO A 370 12.52 -11.78 20.67
N LEU A 371 11.51 -11.87 19.81
CA LEU A 371 11.15 -13.10 19.09
C LEU A 371 12.12 -13.38 17.93
N PHE A 372 12.66 -12.34 17.29
CA PHE A 372 13.74 -12.50 16.31
C PHE A 372 15.05 -12.87 17.00
N GLU A 373 15.38 -12.22 18.11
CA GLU A 373 16.62 -12.47 18.88
C GLU A 373 16.67 -13.90 19.43
N SER A 374 15.53 -14.45 19.86
CA SER A 374 15.40 -15.84 20.33
C SER A 374 15.25 -16.87 19.22
N GLY A 375 15.16 -16.44 17.95
CA GLY A 375 15.00 -17.33 16.80
C GLY A 375 13.60 -17.94 16.64
N ILE A 376 12.60 -17.45 17.40
CA ILE A 376 11.20 -17.85 17.24
C ILE A 376 10.64 -17.35 15.91
N LEU A 377 10.96 -16.10 15.55
CA LEU A 377 10.71 -15.56 14.22
C LEU A 377 12.00 -15.63 13.40
N LEU A 378 11.87 -16.04 12.15
CA LEU A 378 13.01 -16.16 11.26
C LEU A 378 13.36 -14.79 10.66
N PRO A 379 14.65 -14.42 10.57
CA PRO A 379 15.05 -13.24 9.80
C PRO A 379 14.60 -13.36 8.33
N PRO A 380 14.51 -12.22 7.60
CA PRO A 380 14.13 -12.26 6.19
C PRO A 380 15.12 -13.10 5.37
N ARG A 381 14.60 -14.02 4.55
CA ARG A 381 15.41 -14.80 3.61
C ARG A 381 15.92 -13.93 2.47
N TRP A 382 15.05 -13.10 1.91
CA TRP A 382 15.38 -12.15 0.86
C TRP A 382 15.27 -10.72 1.40
N LEU A 383 16.18 -9.85 0.96
CA LEU A 383 16.21 -8.42 1.29
C LEU A 383 16.47 -7.60 0.03
N PRO A 384 15.82 -6.43 -0.16
CA PRO A 384 16.19 -5.51 -1.23
C PRO A 384 17.68 -5.14 -1.15
N PRO A 385 18.39 -4.96 -2.29
CA PRO A 385 19.83 -4.68 -2.28
C PRO A 385 20.22 -3.46 -1.43
N TRP A 386 19.39 -2.41 -1.45
CA TRP A 386 19.60 -1.19 -0.69
C TRP A 386 19.45 -1.39 0.84
N MET A 387 18.64 -2.37 1.27
CA MET A 387 18.50 -2.73 2.70
C MET A 387 19.60 -3.70 3.15
N ALA A 388 19.99 -4.63 2.27
CA ALA A 388 21.09 -5.57 2.54
C ALA A 388 22.43 -4.82 2.75
N ARG A 389 22.66 -3.74 1.99
CA ARG A 389 23.86 -2.89 2.06
C ARG A 389 23.66 -1.71 3.01
N ALA A 390 23.70 -1.97 4.32
CA ALA A 390 23.43 -0.98 5.37
C ALA A 390 24.24 0.33 5.26
N ARG A 391 25.48 0.28 4.73
CA ARG A 391 26.33 1.47 4.59
C ARG A 391 25.75 2.54 3.65
N GLY A 392 25.18 2.13 2.52
CA GLY A 392 24.59 3.06 1.54
C GLY A 392 23.32 3.72 2.08
N LEU A 393 22.45 2.91 2.70
CA LEU A 393 21.26 3.41 3.38
C LEU A 393 21.62 4.38 4.53
N ALA A 394 22.62 4.03 5.35
CA ALA A 394 23.07 4.88 6.45
C ALA A 394 23.59 6.24 5.97
N GLY A 395 24.36 6.28 4.87
CA GLY A 395 24.84 7.53 4.29
C GLY A 395 23.71 8.47 3.86
N MET A 396 22.71 7.94 3.13
CA MET A 396 21.55 8.74 2.72
C MET A 396 20.73 9.23 3.93
N LEU A 397 20.44 8.35 4.88
CA LEU A 397 19.66 8.71 6.06
C LEU A 397 20.39 9.74 6.94
N ALA A 398 21.72 9.63 7.06
CA ALA A 398 22.56 10.60 7.74
C ALA A 398 22.54 11.97 7.03
N PHE A 399 22.60 11.98 5.70
CA PHE A 399 22.46 13.22 4.93
C PHE A 399 21.07 13.84 5.11
N SER A 400 20.01 13.04 5.04
CA SER A 400 18.63 13.49 5.31
C SER A 400 18.48 14.09 6.73
N LEU A 401 19.14 13.50 7.73
CA LEU A 401 19.21 14.04 9.10
C LEU A 401 19.88 15.41 9.17
N PHE A 402 20.96 15.58 8.42
CA PHE A 402 21.69 16.83 8.32
C PHE A 402 20.90 17.89 7.54
N ALA A 403 20.34 17.54 6.38
CA ALA A 403 19.61 18.45 5.50
C ALA A 403 18.42 19.12 6.20
N ASN A 404 17.71 18.40 7.09
CA ASN A 404 16.63 18.99 7.89
C ASN A 404 17.08 20.10 8.86
N ARG A 405 18.38 20.21 9.16
CA ARG A 405 18.94 21.31 9.96
C ARG A 405 19.22 22.55 9.12
N ILE A 406 19.28 22.39 7.80
CA ILE A 406 19.47 23.49 6.86
C ILE A 406 18.12 24.20 6.72
N ARG A 407 18.10 25.47 7.14
CA ARG A 407 16.93 26.35 7.02
C ARG A 407 16.96 27.00 5.65
N MET A 408 16.26 26.41 4.69
CA MET A 408 16.19 26.93 3.32
C MET A 408 15.61 28.35 3.26
N ASP A 409 14.72 28.70 4.19
CA ASP A 409 14.16 30.05 4.39
C ASP A 409 15.18 31.10 4.86
N ARG A 410 16.44 30.67 5.10
CA ARG A 410 17.57 31.53 5.48
C ARG A 410 18.72 31.44 4.48
N LEU A 411 18.51 30.77 3.36
CA LEU A 411 19.44 30.77 2.24
C LEU A 411 18.90 31.80 1.24
N ASP A 412 19.73 32.79 0.93
CA ASP A 412 19.38 33.95 0.08
C ASP A 412 18.98 33.56 -1.35
#